data_AF-A0A126R6W3-F1
#
_entry.id   AF-A0A126R6W3-F1
#
_cell.length_a   1.000
_cell.length_b   1.000
_cell.length_c   1.000
_cell.angle_alpha   90.00
_cell.angle_beta   90.00
_cell.angle_gamma   90.00
#
_symmetry.space_group_name_H-M   'P 1'
#
loop_
_entity.id
_entity.type
_entity.pdbx_description
1 polymer ?
#
loop_
_entity_poly.entity_id
_entity_poly.type
_entity_poly.pdbx_seq_one_letter_code
_entity_poly.pdbx_strand_id
1 'polypeptide(L)'
;MNPENYTTMAQVRAGVDEIDRQLVALFEQRFAHMRAAARIKPERSAVRDEARKAEVIHNIRQEAVRLGAPADILATLWDQLVEASIAYEMIEFDRLRA
;
A
#
# COMPACT_ATOMS: atom_id res chain seq x y z
N MET A 1 -2.60 3.49 21.80
CA MET A 1 -1.94 4.81 21.71
C MET A 1 -3.03 5.86 21.61
N ASN A 2 -3.04 6.90 22.45
CA ASN A 2 -4.07 7.95 22.38
C ASN A 2 -3.40 9.33 22.19
N PRO A 3 -3.35 9.85 20.95
CA PRO A 3 -2.74 11.15 20.66
C PRO A 3 -3.36 12.32 21.43
N GLU A 4 -4.64 12.24 21.81
CA GLU A 4 -5.35 13.29 22.56
C GLU A 4 -4.76 13.53 23.96
N ASN A 5 -4.02 12.55 24.51
CA ASN A 5 -3.38 12.66 25.81
C ASN A 5 -1.92 13.16 25.72
N TYR A 6 -1.41 13.43 24.52
CA TYR A 6 -0.04 13.89 24.35
C TYR A 6 0.10 15.36 24.75
N THR A 7 1.16 15.66 25.48
CA THR A 7 1.47 17.01 25.96
C THR A 7 2.80 17.53 25.42
N THR A 8 3.55 16.70 24.68
CA THR A 8 4.85 17.06 24.11
C THR A 8 5.02 16.57 22.67
N MET A 9 5.81 17.29 21.89
CA MET A 9 6.19 16.86 20.53
C MET A 9 7.00 15.56 20.52
N ALA A 10 7.70 15.24 21.61
CA ALA A 10 8.42 13.97 21.73
C ALA A 10 7.45 12.77 21.74
N GLN A 11 6.30 12.89 22.43
CA GLN A 11 5.28 11.84 22.43
C GLN A 11 4.62 11.69 21.05
N VAL A 12 4.32 12.82 20.38
CA VAL A 12 3.77 12.80 19.01
C VAL A 12 4.71 12.07 18.06
N ARG A 13 6.00 12.41 18.05
CA ARG A 13 7.01 11.76 17.19
C ARG A 13 7.13 10.27 17.48
N ALA A 14 7.26 9.90 18.76
CA ALA A 14 7.32 8.49 19.15
C ALA A 14 6.07 7.70 18.71
N GLY A 15 4.89 8.36 18.73
CA GLY A 15 3.66 7.78 18.24
C GLY A 15 3.65 7.56 16.73
N VAL A 16 4.08 8.56 15.95
CA VAL A 16 4.23 8.46 14.49
C VAL A 16 5.25 7.38 14.12
N ASP A 17 6.43 7.39 14.75
CA ASP A 17 7.50 6.42 14.48
C ASP A 17 7.03 4.98 14.71
N GLU A 18 6.17 4.75 15.70
CA GLU A 18 5.58 3.44 15.97
C GLU A 18 4.56 3.04 14.90
N ILE A 19 3.71 3.96 14.46
CA ILE A 19 2.79 3.70 13.35
C ILE A 19 3.55 3.43 12.06
N ASP A 20 4.62 4.17 11.77
CA ASP A 20 5.43 3.96 10.58
C ASP A 20 6.10 2.58 10.57
N ARG A 21 6.60 2.11 11.72
CA ARG A 21 7.10 0.72 11.84
C ARG A 21 6.02 -0.32 11.52
N GLN A 22 4.80 -0.10 12.01
CA GLN A 22 3.68 -1.00 11.73
C GLN A 22 3.28 -0.96 10.25
N LEU A 23 3.25 0.24 9.65
CA LEU A 23 2.98 0.41 8.22
C LEU A 23 4.01 -0.30 7.35
N VAL A 24 5.31 -0.19 7.67
CA VAL A 24 6.38 -0.91 6.93
C VAL A 24 6.18 -2.42 7.02
N ALA A 25 5.86 -2.95 8.20
CA ALA A 25 5.57 -4.38 8.36
C ALA A 25 4.35 -4.83 7.53
N LEU A 26 3.30 -4.00 7.47
CA LEU A 26 2.12 -4.26 6.64
C LEU A 26 2.43 -4.15 5.14
N PHE A 27 3.29 -3.21 4.73
CA PHE A 27 3.71 -3.09 3.34
C PHE A 27 4.46 -4.33 2.88
N GLU A 28 5.34 -4.90 3.70
CA GLU A 28 5.98 -6.17 3.33
C GLU A 28 4.97 -7.31 3.17
N GLN A 29 3.99 -7.45 4.06
CA GLN A 29 2.91 -8.43 3.85
C GLN A 29 2.17 -8.17 2.52
N ARG A 30 1.90 -6.91 2.20
CA ARG A 30 1.28 -6.52 0.93
C ARG A 30 2.17 -6.88 -0.28
N PHE A 31 3.49 -6.69 -0.21
CA PHE A 31 4.44 -7.08 -1.26
C PHE A 31 4.61 -8.60 -1.38
N ALA A 32 4.44 -9.36 -0.29
CA ALA A 32 4.37 -10.82 -0.34
C ALA A 32 3.21 -11.31 -1.23
N HIS A 33 2.08 -10.61 -1.22
CA HIS A 33 0.99 -10.89 -2.16
C HIS A 33 1.37 -10.58 -3.61
N MET A 34 2.18 -9.56 -3.87
CA MET A 34 2.70 -9.29 -5.23
C MET A 34 3.63 -10.41 -5.69
N ARG A 35 4.51 -10.93 -4.83
CA ARG A 35 5.31 -12.14 -5.15
C ARG A 35 4.44 -13.35 -5.46
N ALA A 36 3.35 -13.54 -4.72
CA ALA A 36 2.37 -14.59 -5.01
C ALA A 36 1.67 -14.35 -6.36
N ALA A 37 1.25 -13.12 -6.65
CA ALA A 37 0.65 -12.75 -7.94
C ALA A 37 1.62 -12.99 -9.10
N ALA A 38 2.88 -12.58 -8.97
CA ALA A 38 3.93 -12.82 -9.95
C ALA A 38 4.08 -14.32 -10.25
N ARG A 39 3.99 -15.21 -9.25
CA ARG A 39 4.01 -16.67 -9.46
C ARG A 39 2.75 -17.20 -10.17
N ILE A 40 1.58 -16.63 -9.89
CA ILE A 40 0.29 -17.12 -10.38
C ILE A 40 -0.03 -16.63 -11.79
N LYS A 41 0.34 -15.39 -12.13
CA LYS A 41 -0.03 -14.77 -13.40
C LYS A 41 0.57 -15.55 -14.58
N PRO A 42 -0.21 -15.82 -15.64
CA PRO A 42 0.23 -16.65 -16.76
C PRO A 42 1.22 -15.93 -17.68
N GLU A 43 1.09 -14.61 -17.82
CA GLU A 43 1.87 -13.79 -18.74
C GLU A 43 2.19 -12.41 -18.17
N ARG A 44 3.24 -11.78 -18.72
CA ARG A 44 3.76 -10.50 -18.22
C ARG A 44 2.79 -9.33 -18.39
N SER A 45 2.01 -9.33 -19.47
CA SER A 45 0.93 -8.37 -19.73
C SER A 45 -0.12 -8.36 -18.63
N ALA A 46 -0.40 -9.51 -18.01
CA ALA A 46 -1.38 -9.62 -16.92
C ALA A 46 -0.91 -8.93 -15.62
N VAL A 47 0.37 -8.55 -15.51
CA VAL A 47 0.90 -7.89 -14.30
C VAL A 47 0.25 -6.52 -14.10
N ARG A 48 0.04 -5.75 -15.18
CA ARG A 48 -0.64 -4.46 -15.14
C ARG A 48 -2.11 -4.60 -15.54
N ASP A 49 -3.00 -4.32 -14.60
CA ASP A 49 -4.44 -4.30 -14.79
C ASP A 49 -5.00 -2.94 -14.35
N GLU A 50 -5.38 -2.11 -15.31
CA GLU A 50 -5.90 -0.75 -15.06
C GLU A 50 -7.26 -0.77 -14.35
N ALA A 51 -8.12 -1.74 -14.66
CA ALA A 51 -9.41 -1.87 -14.00
C ALA A 51 -9.21 -2.21 -12.52
N ARG A 52 -8.30 -3.14 -12.23
CA ARG A 52 -7.96 -3.50 -10.85
C ARG A 52 -7.29 -2.34 -10.10
N LYS A 53 -6.41 -1.59 -10.76
CA LYS A 53 -5.81 -0.38 -10.17
C LYS A 53 -6.88 0.64 -9.74
N ALA A 54 -7.81 0.96 -10.66
CA ALA A 54 -8.88 1.91 -10.38
C ALA A 54 -9.77 1.44 -9.21
N GLU A 55 -10.08 0.15 -9.15
CA GLU A 55 -10.87 -0.45 -8.07
C GLU A 55 -10.16 -0.32 -6.70
N VAL A 56 -8.85 -0.59 -6.63
CA VAL A 56 -8.07 -0.46 -5.40
C VAL A 56 -8.11 1.00 -4.89
N ILE A 57 -7.93 1.98 -5.76
CA ILE A 57 -7.98 3.40 -5.39
C ILE A 57 -9.38 3.79 -4.92
N HIS A 58 -10.43 3.31 -5.60
CA HIS A 58 -11.80 3.54 -5.18
C HIS A 58 -12.08 2.99 -3.76
N ASN A 59 -11.64 1.75 -3.49
CA ASN A 59 -11.83 1.12 -2.19
C ASN A 59 -11.16 1.90 -1.06
N ILE A 60 -9.96 2.44 -1.30
CA ILE A 60 -9.25 3.27 -0.31
C ILE A 60 -9.93 4.61 -0.09
N ARG A 61 -10.50 5.23 -1.13
CA ARG A 61 -11.33 6.43 -0.94
C ARG A 61 -12.52 6.17 -0.04
N GLN A 62 -13.24 5.07 -0.27
CA GLN A 62 -14.41 4.71 0.55
C GLN A 62 -14.00 4.44 2.00
N GLU A 63 -12.91 3.70 2.21
CA GLU A 63 -12.42 3.40 3.56
C GLU A 63 -11.93 4.65 4.29
N ALA A 64 -11.26 5.56 3.58
CA ALA A 64 -10.84 6.84 4.12
C ALA A 64 -12.04 7.68 4.58
N VAL A 65 -13.09 7.78 3.76
CA VAL A 65 -14.34 8.47 4.12
C VAL A 65 -14.98 7.83 5.35
N ARG A 66 -15.06 6.49 5.39
CA ARG A 66 -15.63 5.74 6.52
C ARG A 66 -14.91 6.03 7.84
N LEU A 67 -13.60 6.22 7.80
CA LEU A 67 -12.75 6.50 8.97
C LEU A 67 -12.58 7.99 9.28
N GLY A 68 -13.15 8.89 8.46
CA GLY A 68 -12.94 10.34 8.61
C GLY A 68 -11.52 10.80 8.23
N ALA A 69 -10.79 9.99 7.48
CA ALA A 69 -9.45 10.30 6.99
C ALA A 69 -9.51 11.12 5.68
N PRO A 70 -8.46 11.89 5.32
CA PRO A 70 -8.44 12.70 4.11
C PRO A 70 -8.37 11.83 2.85
N ALA A 71 -9.53 11.55 2.26
CA ALA A 71 -9.68 10.59 1.16
C ALA A 71 -8.86 10.92 -0.10
N ASP A 72 -8.74 12.20 -0.46
CA ASP A 72 -7.96 12.61 -1.64
C ASP A 72 -6.45 12.41 -1.44
N ILE A 73 -5.96 12.65 -0.22
CA ILE A 73 -4.56 12.41 0.14
C ILE A 73 -4.27 10.91 0.08
N LEU A 74 -5.11 10.09 0.72
CA LEU A 74 -4.93 8.64 0.72
C LEU A 74 -5.06 8.03 -0.68
N ALA A 75 -5.98 8.52 -1.51
CA ALA A 75 -6.10 8.08 -2.90
C ALA A 75 -4.82 8.35 -3.71
N THR A 76 -4.22 9.53 -3.54
CA THR A 76 -2.97 9.90 -4.21
C THR A 76 -1.80 9.03 -3.77
N LEU A 77 -1.68 8.77 -2.46
CA LEU A 77 -0.65 7.88 -1.92
C LEU A 77 -0.85 6.44 -2.42
N TRP A 78 -2.09 5.98 -2.49
CA TRP A 78 -2.38 4.63 -2.97
C TRP A 78 -2.15 4.44 -4.46
N ASP A 79 -2.37 5.47 -5.27
CA ASP A 79 -1.99 5.45 -6.69
C ASP A 79 -0.50 5.17 -6.85
N GLN A 80 0.35 5.90 -6.11
CA GLN A 80 1.80 5.68 -6.10
C GLN A 80 2.17 4.29 -5.58
N LEU A 81 1.53 3.84 -4.49
CA LEU A 81 1.78 2.51 -3.94
C LEU A 81 1.42 1.41 -4.94
N VAL A 82 0.30 1.52 -5.66
CA VAL A 82 -0.10 0.55 -6.67
C VAL A 82 0.86 0.54 -7.85
N GLU A 83 1.30 1.71 -8.33
CA GLU A 83 2.33 1.78 -9.38
C GLU A 83 3.65 1.13 -8.95
N ALA A 84 4.12 1.41 -7.73
CA ALA A 84 5.30 0.75 -7.18
C ALA A 84 5.11 -0.77 -7.04
N SER A 85 3.90 -1.22 -6.74
CA SER A 85 3.56 -2.64 -6.64
C SER A 85 3.60 -3.35 -7.98
N ILE A 86 3.06 -2.72 -9.03
CA ILE A 86 3.12 -3.23 -10.40
C ILE A 86 4.59 -3.34 -10.84
N ALA A 87 5.40 -2.31 -10.59
CA ALA A 87 6.82 -2.32 -10.93
C ALA A 87 7.59 -3.45 -10.20
N TYR A 88 7.36 -3.59 -8.90
CA TYR A 88 7.95 -4.68 -8.11
C TYR A 88 7.50 -6.06 -8.59
N GLU A 89 6.21 -6.22 -8.87
CA GLU A 89 5.65 -7.46 -9.38
C GLU A 89 6.23 -7.84 -10.75
N MET A 90 6.45 -6.86 -11.64
CA MET A 90 7.12 -7.09 -12.93
C MET A 90 8.53 -7.66 -12.74
N ILE A 91 9.32 -7.10 -11.82
CA ILE A 91 10.68 -7.57 -11.51
C ILE A 91 10.64 -9.01 -11.00
N GLU A 92 9.74 -9.31 -10.06
CA GLU A 92 9.59 -10.66 -9.51
C GLU A 92 9.05 -11.65 -10.56
N PHE A 93 8.16 -11.20 -11.43
CA PHE A 93 7.66 -12.00 -12.54
C PHE A 93 8.81 -12.40 -13.46
N ASP A 94 9.60 -11.43 -13.92
CA ASP A 94 10.73 -11.63 -14.82
C ASP A 94 11.79 -12.54 -14.17
N ARG A 95 12.10 -12.34 -12.87
CA ARG A 95 13.03 -13.18 -12.11
C ARG A 95 12.62 -14.66 -12.06
N LEU A 96 11.31 -14.95 -12.03
CA LEU A 96 10.80 -16.33 -11.99
C LEU A 96 10.77 -17.02 -13.37
N ARG A 97 10.98 -16.28 -14.48
CA ARG A 97 10.98 -16.82 -15.85
C ARG A 97 12.35 -16.79 -16.54
N ALA A 98 13.36 -16.22 -15.87
CA ALA A 98 14.76 -16.26 -16.31
C ALA A 98 15.34 -17.66 -16.09
#